data_AF-A0A5D3CH94-F1
#
_entry.id   AF-A0A5D3CH94-F1
#
_cell.length_a   1.000
_cell.length_b   1.000
_cell.length_c   1.000
_cell.angle_alpha   90.00
_cell.angle_beta   90.00
_cell.angle_gamma   90.00
#
_symmetry.space_group_name_H-M   'P 1'
#
loop_
_entity.id
_entity.type
_entity.pdbx_description
1 polymer ?
#
loop_
_entity_poly.entity_id
_entity_poly.type
_entity_poly.pdbx_seq_one_letter_code
_entity_poly.pdbx_strand_id
1 'polypeptide(L)'
;MNMLREQLDSPFTYKPFHAEKALVFFEDRNQTKLICKNRGWTTMGRFYVKFEKWNQEKYVTPKLVSSYGGWINFRGIPLHAWNLDSFIQIGDVCGGYIDVAREIRDMNEIIEASIRIKDTYTGFIRAFINLFDKKGKNYIVQTLVQAEGK
;
A
#
# COMPACT_ATOMS: atom_id res chain seq x y z
N MET A 1 -10.03 9.88 17.06
CA MET A 1 -8.88 9.72 17.97
C MET A 1 -9.22 10.08 19.41
N ASN A 2 -9.96 11.17 19.67
CA ASN A 2 -10.45 11.49 21.02
C ASN A 2 -11.25 10.34 21.66
N MET A 3 -12.12 9.67 20.89
CA MET A 3 -12.84 8.46 21.34
C MET A 3 -11.94 7.31 21.82
N LEU A 4 -10.72 7.19 21.30
CA LEU A 4 -9.78 6.14 21.69
C LEU A 4 -9.12 6.48 23.04
N ARG A 5 -9.01 7.78 23.36
CA ARG A 5 -8.62 8.24 24.72
C ARG A 5 -9.76 8.02 25.70
N GLU A 6 -10.99 8.32 25.28
CA GLU A 6 -12.21 8.10 26.07
C GLU A 6 -12.47 6.61 26.37
N GLN A 7 -12.09 5.70 25.48
CA GLN A 7 -12.29 4.25 25.68
C GLN A 7 -11.17 3.56 26.47
N LEU A 8 -9.98 4.17 26.56
CA LEU A 8 -8.80 3.51 27.11
C LEU A 8 -8.38 4.07 28.47
N ASP A 9 -9.02 5.13 28.96
CA ASP A 9 -8.76 5.77 30.26
C ASP A 9 -7.26 5.99 30.57
N SER A 10 -6.44 6.12 29.51
CA SER A 10 -5.00 6.27 29.63
C SER A 10 -4.43 7.13 28.50
N PRO A 11 -3.32 7.83 28.76
CA PRO A 11 -2.61 8.54 27.71
C PRO A 11 -1.93 7.54 26.77
N PHE A 12 -2.12 7.77 25.47
CA PHE A 12 -1.33 7.14 24.42
C PHE A 12 -0.96 8.20 23.38
N THR A 13 0.10 7.92 22.65
CA THR A 13 0.49 8.70 21.47
C THR A 13 0.42 7.81 20.24
N TYR A 14 0.36 8.41 19.06
CA TYR A 14 0.42 7.65 17.83
C TYR A 14 1.21 8.41 16.77
N LYS A 15 1.77 7.64 15.82
CA LYS A 15 2.43 8.17 14.64
C LYS A 15 1.89 7.46 13.40
N PRO A 16 1.54 8.20 12.33
CA PRO A 16 1.31 7.59 11.02
C PRO A 16 2.52 6.75 10.62
N PHE A 17 2.31 5.57 10.05
CA PHE A 17 3.40 4.67 9.67
C PHE A 17 3.32 4.26 8.21
N HIS A 18 2.17 3.74 7.79
CA HIS A 18 1.87 3.41 6.38
C HIS A 18 0.44 3.83 6.07
N ALA A 19 0.06 3.76 4.80
CA ALA A 19 -1.34 3.79 4.39
C ALA A 19 -2.19 2.85 5.29
N GLU A 20 -3.28 3.40 5.84
CA GLU A 20 -4.22 2.71 6.74
C GLU A 20 -3.62 2.18 8.06
N LYS A 21 -2.39 2.58 8.43
CA LYS A 21 -1.71 2.10 9.64
C LYS A 21 -1.09 3.23 10.45
N ALA A 22 -1.21 3.11 11.77
CA ALA A 22 -0.52 3.94 12.72
C ALA A 22 0.19 3.08 13.76
N LEU A 23 1.35 3.54 14.22
CA LEU A 23 1.97 3.04 15.43
C LEU A 23 1.32 3.73 16.61
N VAL A 24 0.86 2.95 17.59
CA VAL A 24 0.26 3.45 18.82
C VAL A 24 1.18 3.08 19.97
N PHE A 25 1.52 4.07 20.79
CA PHE A 25 2.43 3.94 21.93
C PHE A 25 1.66 4.19 23.21
N PHE A 26 1.69 3.20 24.08
CA PHE A 26 1.10 3.26 25.42
C PHE A 26 2.21 3.29 26.45
N GLU A 27 2.01 4.02 27.54
CA GLU A 27 2.93 4.02 28.67
C GLU A 27 2.83 2.71 29.46
N ASP A 28 1.60 2.20 29.65
CA ASP A 28 1.36 0.94 30.37
C ASP A 28 1.50 -0.31 29.46
N ARG A 29 2.43 -1.19 29.86
CA ARG A 29 2.65 -2.50 29.24
C ARG A 29 1.48 -3.48 29.45
N ASN A 30 0.71 -3.36 30.52
CA ASN A 30 -0.41 -4.26 30.77
C ASN A 30 -1.59 -3.93 29.86
N GLN A 31 -1.87 -2.64 29.66
CA GLN A 31 -2.86 -2.17 28.71
C GLN A 31 -2.57 -2.58 27.26
N THR A 32 -1.32 -2.48 26.80
CA THR A 32 -0.94 -2.97 25.46
C THR A 32 -1.20 -4.45 25.28
N LYS A 33 -0.88 -5.26 26.30
CA LYS A 33 -1.19 -6.69 26.28
C LYS A 33 -2.69 -6.94 26.22
N LEU A 34 -3.49 -6.19 26.97
CA LEU A 34 -4.95 -6.35 27.00
C LEU A 34 -5.59 -6.01 25.65
N ILE A 35 -5.23 -4.88 25.06
CA ILE A 35 -5.72 -4.45 23.75
C ILE A 35 -5.33 -5.43 22.65
N CYS A 36 -4.09 -5.91 22.65
CA CYS A 36 -3.62 -6.88 21.65
C CYS A 36 -4.19 -8.30 21.84
N LYS A 37 -4.83 -8.60 22.98
CA LYS A 37 -5.56 -9.88 23.15
C LYS A 37 -6.83 -9.91 22.31
N ASN A 38 -7.44 -8.75 22.05
CA ASN A 38 -8.57 -8.68 21.14
C ASN A 38 -8.06 -8.87 19.70
N ARG A 39 -8.32 -10.06 19.14
CA ARG A 39 -7.93 -10.40 17.76
C ARG A 39 -8.92 -9.89 16.72
N GLY A 40 -10.04 -9.30 17.14
CA GLY A 40 -11.10 -8.81 16.28
C GLY A 40 -10.91 -7.36 15.84
N TRP A 41 -11.82 -6.92 14.98
CA TRP A 41 -11.97 -5.51 14.63
C TRP A 41 -12.81 -4.80 15.68
N THR A 42 -12.40 -3.60 16.06
CA THR A 42 -13.10 -2.73 17.02
C THR A 42 -13.48 -1.43 16.32
N THR A 43 -14.70 -0.98 16.54
CA THR A 43 -15.16 0.31 16.02
C THR A 43 -14.59 1.45 16.88
N MET A 44 -13.93 2.39 16.23
CA MET A 44 -13.32 3.59 16.80
C MET A 44 -13.88 4.82 16.08
N GLY A 45 -15.00 5.34 16.60
CA GLY A 45 -15.80 6.34 15.91
C GLY A 45 -16.31 5.80 14.57
N ARG A 46 -15.95 6.46 13.47
CA ARG A 46 -16.33 6.02 12.11
C ARG A 46 -15.41 4.95 11.50
N PHE A 47 -14.34 4.57 12.19
CA PHE A 47 -13.33 3.66 11.66
C PHE A 47 -13.46 2.29 12.30
N TYR A 48 -13.18 1.24 11.54
CA TYR A 48 -12.97 -0.10 12.08
C TYR A 48 -11.47 -0.34 12.14
N VAL A 49 -10.94 -0.56 13.34
CA VAL A 49 -9.50 -0.74 13.55
C VAL A 49 -9.22 -2.07 14.23
N LYS A 50 -8.06 -2.63 13.95
CA LYS A 50 -7.55 -3.81 14.61
C LYS A 50 -6.24 -3.45 15.30
N PHE A 51 -6.12 -3.80 16.58
CA PHE A 51 -4.86 -3.64 17.30
C PHE A 51 -4.05 -4.93 17.22
N GLU A 52 -2.79 -4.80 16.84
CA GLU A 52 -1.86 -5.91 16.78
C GLU A 52 -0.54 -5.50 17.44
N LYS A 53 0.13 -6.44 18.10
CA LYS A 53 1.48 -6.20 18.63
C LYS A 53 2.42 -5.86 17.47
N TRP A 54 3.28 -4.87 17.67
CA TRP A 54 4.32 -4.52 16.70
C TRP A 54 5.18 -5.75 16.35
N ASN A 55 5.38 -5.94 15.05
CA ASN A 55 6.25 -6.96 14.48
C ASN A 55 6.92 -6.38 13.22
N GLN A 56 8.25 -6.30 13.26
CA GLN A 56 9.03 -5.68 12.21
C GLN A 56 8.87 -6.43 10.87
N GLU A 57 9.03 -7.75 10.87
CA GLU A 57 8.95 -8.58 9.67
C GLU A 57 7.57 -8.52 9.01
N LYS A 58 6.50 -8.48 9.80
CA LYS A 58 5.12 -8.48 9.30
C LYS A 58 4.68 -7.12 8.75
N TYR A 59 5.19 -6.02 9.29
CA TYR A 59 4.62 -4.70 9.03
C TYR A 59 5.58 -3.65 8.47
N VAL A 60 6.90 -3.87 8.46
CA VAL A 60 7.86 -2.91 7.88
C VAL A 60 7.53 -2.63 6.42
N THR A 61 7.18 -3.66 5.67
CA THR A 61 6.88 -3.51 4.25
C THR A 61 5.50 -2.88 4.04
N PRO A 62 5.40 -1.71 3.38
CA PRO A 62 4.12 -1.14 3.02
C PRO A 62 3.39 -2.10 2.09
N LYS A 63 2.11 -2.34 2.35
CA LYS A 63 1.24 -3.13 1.44
C LYS A 63 0.49 -2.22 0.47
N LEU A 64 0.27 -0.99 0.90
CA LEU A 64 -0.46 0.04 0.18
C LEU A 64 0.39 1.31 0.17
N VAL A 65 0.28 2.08 -0.90
CA VAL A 65 0.88 3.40 -1.07
C VAL A 65 -0.21 4.41 -1.41
N SER A 66 -0.04 5.65 -0.97
CA SER A 66 -1.00 6.72 -1.25
C SER A 66 -0.97 7.06 -2.73
N SER A 67 -2.13 6.97 -3.40
CA SER A 67 -2.32 7.38 -4.79
C SER A 67 -3.81 7.43 -5.09
N TYR A 68 -4.23 8.46 -5.83
CA TYR A 68 -5.59 8.60 -6.34
C TYR A 68 -5.73 8.12 -7.79
N GLY A 69 -4.77 7.35 -8.31
CA GLY A 69 -4.65 7.01 -9.73
C GLY A 69 -3.73 7.97 -10.48
N GLY A 70 -4.00 8.19 -11.77
CA GLY A 70 -3.16 9.01 -12.63
C GLY A 70 -1.92 8.27 -13.14
N TRP A 71 -0.85 9.01 -13.42
CA TRP A 71 0.43 8.44 -13.87
C TRP A 71 1.23 7.92 -12.69
N ILE A 72 1.51 6.61 -12.70
CA ILE A 72 2.27 5.94 -11.65
C ILE A 72 3.42 5.16 -12.28
N ASN A 73 4.59 5.25 -11.64
CA ASN A 73 5.77 4.53 -12.08
C ASN A 73 5.88 3.18 -11.35
N PHE A 74 6.26 2.16 -12.11
CA PHE A 74 6.42 0.79 -11.65
C PHE A 74 7.82 0.28 -11.98
N ARG A 75 8.43 -0.49 -11.07
CA ARG A 75 9.78 -1.05 -11.24
C ARG A 75 9.80 -2.55 -11.02
N GLY A 76 10.78 -3.23 -11.61
CA GLY A 76 10.97 -4.68 -11.43
C GLY A 76 10.18 -5.55 -12.42
N ILE A 77 9.66 -4.98 -13.51
CA ILE A 77 9.05 -5.73 -14.60
C ILE A 77 10.18 -6.42 -15.39
N PRO A 78 10.18 -7.76 -15.53
CA PRO A 78 11.17 -8.46 -16.34
C PRO A 78 11.08 -8.07 -17.81
N LEU A 79 12.22 -8.00 -18.50
CA LEU A 79 12.27 -7.59 -19.92
C LEU A 79 11.39 -8.47 -20.83
N HIS A 80 11.36 -9.79 -20.60
CA HIS A 80 10.50 -10.71 -21.37
C HIS A 80 8.99 -10.50 -21.13
N ALA A 81 8.63 -9.86 -20.01
CA ALA A 81 7.27 -9.49 -19.66
C ALA A 81 7.01 -8.00 -19.95
N TRP A 82 7.91 -7.28 -20.62
CA TRP A 82 7.73 -5.86 -20.95
C TRP A 82 6.84 -5.71 -22.19
N ASN A 83 5.55 -5.89 -22.00
CA ASN A 83 4.55 -5.85 -23.08
C ASN A 83 3.21 -5.35 -22.54
N LEU A 84 2.28 -5.08 -23.46
CA LEU A 84 0.97 -4.52 -23.16
C LEU A 84 0.15 -5.40 -22.18
N ASP A 85 0.19 -6.72 -22.33
CA ASP A 85 -0.54 -7.66 -21.46
C ASP A 85 -0.13 -7.48 -19.99
N SER A 86 1.18 -7.32 -19.74
CA SER A 86 1.71 -7.07 -18.40
C SER A 86 1.32 -5.69 -17.86
N PHE A 87 1.33 -4.65 -18.69
CA PHE A 87 0.94 -3.30 -18.26
C PHE A 87 -0.55 -3.23 -17.90
N ILE A 88 -1.39 -3.92 -18.66
CA ILE A 88 -2.82 -4.06 -18.34
C ILE A 88 -2.99 -4.76 -16.99
N GLN A 89 -2.31 -5.89 -16.78
CA GLN A 89 -2.40 -6.62 -15.52
C GLN A 89 -1.96 -5.76 -14.31
N ILE A 90 -0.90 -4.97 -14.45
CA ILE A 90 -0.44 -4.04 -13.41
C ILE A 90 -1.48 -2.95 -13.14
N GLY A 91 -2.00 -2.32 -14.20
CA GLY A 91 -2.97 -1.24 -14.10
C GLY A 91 -4.29 -1.70 -13.47
N ASP A 92 -4.79 -2.87 -13.85
CA ASP A 92 -6.05 -3.43 -13.34
C ASP A 92 -5.98 -3.77 -11.86
N VAL A 93 -4.84 -4.28 -11.38
CA VAL A 93 -4.62 -4.51 -9.94
C VAL A 93 -4.61 -3.21 -9.13
N CYS A 94 -4.29 -2.08 -9.77
CA CYS A 94 -4.18 -0.76 -9.12
C CYS A 94 -5.42 0.13 -9.25
N GLY A 95 -6.44 -0.27 -10.00
CA GLY A 95 -7.65 0.54 -10.19
C GLY A 95 -8.21 0.55 -11.61
N GLY A 96 -7.51 -0.04 -12.58
CA GLY A 96 -7.90 -0.11 -13.98
C GLY A 96 -6.85 0.52 -14.88
N TYR A 97 -6.36 -0.23 -15.87
CA TYR A 97 -5.44 0.29 -16.87
C TYR A 97 -6.11 1.33 -17.79
N ILE A 98 -5.42 2.44 -18.07
CA ILE A 98 -5.83 3.43 -19.07
C ILE A 98 -4.82 3.48 -20.22
N ASP A 99 -3.55 3.70 -19.91
CA ASP A 99 -2.50 3.84 -20.93
C ASP A 99 -1.12 3.57 -20.34
N VAL A 100 -0.10 3.50 -21.20
CA VAL A 100 1.32 3.44 -20.83
C VAL A 100 2.06 4.57 -21.55
N ALA A 101 3.04 5.18 -20.89
CA ALA A 101 3.81 6.28 -21.46
C ALA A 101 4.48 5.86 -22.78
N ARG A 102 4.60 6.79 -23.71
CA ARG A 102 5.03 6.49 -25.09
C ARG A 102 6.46 5.96 -25.13
N GLU A 103 7.33 6.51 -24.30
CA GLU A 103 8.74 6.14 -24.16
C GLU A 103 8.89 4.68 -23.74
N ILE A 104 7.95 4.19 -22.93
CA ILE A 104 7.88 2.81 -22.46
C ILE A 104 7.35 1.88 -23.55
N ARG A 105 6.33 2.34 -24.29
CA ARG A 105 5.75 1.64 -25.43
C ARG A 105 6.79 1.43 -26.55
N ASP A 106 7.60 2.45 -26.79
CA ASP A 106 8.67 2.46 -27.78
C ASP A 106 9.95 1.75 -27.27
N MET A 107 9.93 1.22 -26.03
CA MET A 107 11.08 0.57 -25.35
C MET A 107 12.33 1.45 -25.21
N ASN A 108 12.18 2.77 -25.24
CA ASN A 108 13.28 3.71 -25.03
C ASN A 108 13.71 3.78 -23.56
N GLU A 109 12.78 3.52 -22.63
CA GLU A 109 13.04 3.44 -21.19
C GLU A 109 12.44 2.14 -20.63
N ILE A 110 13.31 1.29 -20.06
CA ILE A 110 12.96 -0.05 -19.56
C ILE A 110 13.30 -0.27 -18.08
N ILE A 111 13.59 0.82 -17.37
CA ILE A 111 13.91 0.77 -15.94
C ILE A 111 12.61 0.87 -15.14
N GLU A 112 11.77 1.84 -15.49
CA GLU A 112 10.49 2.11 -14.86
C GLU A 112 9.41 2.17 -15.92
N ALA A 113 8.25 1.56 -15.66
CA ALA A 113 7.10 1.70 -16.54
C ALA A 113 6.16 2.74 -15.94
N SER A 114 5.97 3.86 -16.63
CA SER A 114 4.94 4.83 -16.28
C SER A 114 3.60 4.39 -16.89
N ILE A 115 2.66 4.02 -16.04
CA ILE A 115 1.34 3.50 -16.42
C ILE A 115 0.28 4.45 -15.87
N ARG A 116 -0.66 4.84 -16.74
CA ARG A 116 -1.82 5.63 -16.35
C ARG A 116 -2.91 4.71 -15.84
N ILE A 117 -3.35 4.96 -14.61
CA ILE A 117 -4.37 4.20 -13.90
C ILE A 117 -5.59 5.08 -13.71
N LYS A 118 -6.76 4.46 -13.76
CA LYS A 118 -8.03 5.13 -13.48
C LYS A 118 -8.03 5.73 -12.08
N ASP A 119 -8.63 6.91 -11.97
CA ASP A 119 -8.72 7.58 -10.68
C ASP A 119 -9.49 6.70 -9.69
N THR A 120 -8.89 6.51 -8.51
CA THR A 120 -9.45 5.69 -7.44
C THR A 120 -9.87 6.60 -6.29
N TYR A 121 -11.11 6.44 -5.84
CA TYR A 121 -11.64 7.18 -4.67
C TYR A 121 -11.12 6.63 -3.33
N THR A 122 -10.34 5.54 -3.36
CA THR A 122 -9.77 4.90 -2.17
C THR A 122 -8.52 5.63 -1.66
N GLY A 123 -7.85 6.42 -2.50
CA GLY A 123 -6.62 7.13 -2.17
C GLY A 123 -5.40 6.23 -1.94
N PHE A 124 -5.53 4.93 -2.20
CA PHE A 124 -4.44 3.96 -2.02
C PHE A 124 -4.42 2.92 -3.14
N ILE A 125 -3.20 2.54 -3.56
CA ILE A 125 -2.93 1.43 -4.48
C ILE A 125 -1.92 0.46 -3.85
N ARG A 126 -1.75 -0.73 -4.42
CA ARG A 126 -0.81 -1.73 -3.89
C ARG A 126 0.64 -1.27 -4.04
N ALA A 127 1.45 -1.50 -3.02
CA ALA A 127 2.89 -1.23 -3.04
C ALA A 127 3.67 -2.27 -3.85
N PHE A 128 3.19 -3.52 -3.82
CA PHE A 128 3.80 -4.66 -4.50
C PHE A 128 2.71 -5.45 -5.24
N ILE A 129 2.99 -5.79 -6.49
CA ILE A 129 2.06 -6.42 -7.42
C ILE A 129 2.69 -7.73 -7.89
N ASN A 130 1.89 -8.80 -7.88
CA ASN A 130 2.28 -10.05 -8.50
C ASN A 130 1.95 -9.97 -9.99
N LEU A 131 2.98 -9.87 -10.82
CA LEU A 131 2.89 -9.98 -12.27
C LEU A 131 3.08 -11.44 -12.67
N PHE A 132 2.22 -11.96 -13.53
CA PHE A 132 2.30 -13.32 -14.06
C PHE A 132 2.62 -13.28 -15.56
N ASP A 133 3.67 -14.01 -15.96
CA ASP A 133 3.98 -14.16 -17.39
C ASP A 133 3.05 -15.17 -18.08
N LYS A 134 3.20 -15.33 -19.40
CA LYS A 134 2.41 -16.28 -20.21
C LYS A 134 2.61 -17.74 -19.81
N LYS A 135 3.67 -18.07 -19.06
CA LYS A 135 3.95 -19.42 -18.53
C LYS A 135 3.42 -19.58 -17.09
N GLY A 136 2.77 -18.57 -16.53
CA GLY A 136 2.24 -18.56 -15.16
C GLY A 136 3.28 -18.29 -14.08
N LYS A 137 4.52 -17.92 -14.44
CA LYS A 137 5.55 -17.59 -13.46
C LYS A 137 5.31 -16.19 -12.90
N ASN A 138 5.42 -16.05 -11.59
CA ASN A 138 5.17 -14.79 -10.90
C ASN A 138 6.45 -13.97 -10.66
N TYR A 139 6.29 -12.65 -10.69
CA TYR A 139 7.31 -11.66 -10.43
C TYR A 139 6.73 -10.56 -9.55
N ILE A 140 7.56 -9.95 -8.70
CA ILE A 140 7.14 -8.86 -7.83
C ILE A 140 7.49 -7.54 -8.52
N VAL A 141 6.46 -6.77 -8.87
CA VAL A 141 6.57 -5.41 -9.39
C VAL A 141 6.32 -4.43 -8.24
N GLN A 142 7.20 -3.45 -8.10
CA GLN A 142 7.11 -2.42 -7.07
C GLN A 142 6.49 -1.15 -7.63
N THR A 143 5.51 -0.62 -6.92
CA THR A 143 4.94 0.71 -7.16
C THR A 143 5.87 1.76 -6.57
N LEU A 144 6.26 2.74 -7.38
CA LEU A 144 7.08 3.85 -6.93
C LEU A 144 6.18 4.99 -6.46
N VAL A 145 6.44 5.44 -5.24
CA VAL A 145 5.76 6.61 -4.67
C VAL A 145 6.63 7.81 -5.01
N GLN A 146 6.09 8.78 -5.75
CA GLN A 146 6.69 10.10 -5.74
C GLN A 146 6.47 10.65 -4.34
N ALA A 147 7.55 10.72 -3.55
CA ALA A 147 7.52 11.51 -2.34
C ALA A 147 7.26 12.95 -2.78
N GLU A 148 6.08 13.49 -2.51
CA GLU A 148 5.88 14.93 -2.59
C GLU A 148 6.94 15.56 -1.68
N GLY A 149 7.91 16.22 -2.31
CA GLY A 149 8.91 17.02 -1.61
C GLY A 149 8.17 18.08 -0.80
N LYS A 150 8.48 18.13 0.49
CA LYS A 150 8.12 19.27 1.34
C LYS A 150 8.87 20.52 0.89
#